data_AF-A0A0A0JUJ5-F1
#
_entry.id   AF-A0A0A0JUJ5-F1
#
_cell.length_a   1.000
_cell.length_b   1.000
_cell.length_c   1.000
_cell.angle_alpha   90.00
_cell.angle_beta   90.00
_cell.angle_gamma   90.00
#
_symmetry.space_group_name_H-M   'P 1'
#
loop_
_entity.id
_entity.type
_entity.pdbx_description
1 polymer ?
#
loop_
_entity_poly.entity_id
_entity_poly.type
_entity_poly.pdbx_seq_one_letter_code
_entity_poly.pdbx_strand_id
1 'polypeptide(L)'
;MAVPNPERTAALNDLAAALLALGDDASKAAQSSRDVRLHVVACQAEHLAADVLDLLPHGPTDDVLPEGRGLASSANAAREAFHEPAARPLPQSLAASLGWLLDLAEAAAA
;
A
#
# COMPACT_ATOMS: atom_id res chain seq x y z
N MET A 1 -21.29 -5.50 -19.27
CA MET A 1 -20.85 -4.41 -18.38
C MET A 1 -20.75 -4.99 -16.97
N ALA A 2 -19.55 -5.03 -16.38
CA ALA A 2 -19.42 -5.38 -14.97
C ALA A 2 -19.98 -4.21 -14.14
N VAL A 3 -20.91 -4.48 -13.24
CA VAL A 3 -21.42 -3.46 -12.31
C VAL A 3 -20.27 -3.10 -11.36
N PRO A 4 -19.95 -1.81 -11.17
CA PRO A 4 -18.95 -1.40 -10.19
C PRO A 4 -19.36 -1.89 -8.80
N ASN A 5 -18.49 -2.62 -8.12
CA ASN A 5 -18.70 -2.97 -6.72
C ASN A 5 -18.08 -1.85 -5.85
N PRO A 6 -18.89 -0.99 -5.19
CA PRO A 6 -18.39 0.12 -4.41
C PRO A 6 -17.50 -0.32 -3.24
N GLU A 7 -17.77 -1.47 -2.63
CA GLU A 7 -16.96 -2.03 -1.54
C GLU A 7 -15.56 -2.40 -2.04
N ARG A 8 -15.47 -2.96 -3.25
CA ARG A 8 -14.17 -3.26 -3.87
C ARG A 8 -13.41 -1.99 -4.20
N THR A 9 -14.09 -0.99 -4.74
CA THR A 9 -13.46 0.30 -5.06
C THR A 9 -12.90 0.95 -3.80
N ALA A 10 -13.68 0.99 -2.71
CA ALA A 10 -13.24 1.50 -1.42
C ALA A 10 -11.99 0.75 -0.91
N ALA A 11 -12.04 -0.59 -0.84
CA ALA A 11 -10.92 -1.39 -0.35
C ALA A 11 -9.64 -1.22 -1.19
N LEU A 12 -9.75 -1.05 -2.52
CA LEU A 12 -8.59 -0.78 -3.37
C LEU A 12 -8.02 0.63 -3.15
N ASN A 13 -8.88 1.64 -2.95
CA ASN A 13 -8.43 2.98 -2.58
C ASN A 13 -7.76 3.00 -1.21
N ASP A 14 -8.35 2.34 -0.22
CA ASP A 14 -7.81 2.25 1.14
C ASP A 14 -6.43 1.58 1.13
N LEU A 15 -6.28 0.48 0.37
CA LEU A 15 -4.99 -0.18 0.17
C LEU A 15 -3.97 0.74 -0.52
N ALA A 16 -4.34 1.41 -1.61
CA ALA A 16 -3.44 2.33 -2.30
C ALA A 16 -3.00 3.49 -1.38
N ALA A 17 -3.94 4.05 -0.62
CA ALA A 17 -3.68 5.14 0.30
C ALA A 17 -2.77 4.71 1.46
N ALA A 18 -2.97 3.50 2.00
CA ALA A 18 -2.09 2.91 3.02
C ALA A 18 -0.68 2.65 2.49
N LEU A 19 -0.54 2.21 1.23
CA LEU A 19 0.77 2.03 0.58
C LEU A 19 1.49 3.37 0.38
N LEU A 20 0.79 4.43 -0.04
CA LEU A 20 1.38 5.76 -0.18
C LEU A 20 1.88 6.30 1.17
N ALA A 21 1.08 6.14 2.23
CA ALA A 21 1.49 6.52 3.59
C ALA A 21 2.72 5.71 4.08
N LEU A 22 2.78 4.41 3.76
CA LEU A 22 3.95 3.58 4.02
C LEU A 22 5.19 4.09 3.28
N GLY A 23 5.05 4.45 2.00
CA GLY A 23 6.13 4.99 1.18
C GLY A 23 6.69 6.29 1.76
N ASP A 24 5.81 7.21 2.13
CA ASP A 24 6.16 8.48 2.77
C ASP A 24 6.91 8.29 4.10
N ASP A 25 6.43 7.39 4.95
CA ASP A 25 7.07 7.13 6.24
C ASP A 25 8.41 6.41 6.10
N ALA A 26 8.54 5.50 5.12
CA ALA A 26 9.82 4.88 4.77
C ALA A 26 10.82 5.90 4.24
N SER A 27 10.37 6.83 3.38
CA SER A 27 11.18 7.93 2.86
C SER A 27 11.67 8.85 3.98
N LYS A 28 10.79 9.25 4.91
CA LYS A 28 11.16 10.04 6.10
C LYS A 28 12.16 9.28 6.98
N ALA A 29 11.93 7.99 7.23
CA ALA A 29 12.83 7.16 8.03
C ALA A 29 14.23 7.05 7.38
N ALA A 30 14.29 6.88 6.06
CA ALA A 30 15.53 6.77 5.29
C ALA A 30 16.40 8.04 5.35
N GLN A 31 15.82 9.22 5.59
CA GLN A 31 16.60 10.46 5.76
C GLN A 31 17.49 10.42 7.02
N SER A 32 17.11 9.62 8.01
CA SER A 32 17.80 9.49 9.30
C SER A 32 18.54 8.16 9.48
N SER A 33 18.40 7.22 8.53
CA SER A 33 18.94 5.86 8.58
C SER A 33 19.66 5.49 7.28
N ARG A 34 20.75 4.73 7.37
CA ARG A 34 21.47 4.20 6.18
C ARG A 34 20.93 2.84 5.71
N ASP A 35 19.78 2.42 6.23
CA ASP A 35 19.17 1.16 5.85
C ASP A 35 18.58 1.24 4.43
N VAL A 36 19.21 0.55 3.49
CA VAL A 36 18.78 0.49 2.09
C VAL A 36 17.37 -0.10 1.95
N ARG A 37 16.92 -0.92 2.90
CA ARG A 37 15.58 -1.51 2.88
C ARG A 37 14.50 -0.43 2.92
N LEU A 38 14.74 0.67 3.65
CA LEU A 38 13.80 1.79 3.72
C LEU A 38 13.62 2.49 2.36
N HIS A 39 14.70 2.64 1.60
CA HIS A 39 14.61 3.20 0.25
C HIS A 39 13.83 2.28 -0.70
N VAL A 40 14.06 0.96 -0.61
CA VAL A 40 13.32 -0.03 -1.38
C VAL A 40 11.83 0.00 -1.01
N VAL A 41 11.50 0.06 0.28
CA VAL A 41 10.10 0.16 0.75
C VAL A 41 9.45 1.44 0.21
N ALA A 42 10.12 2.59 0.29
CA ALA A 42 9.61 3.86 -0.20
C ALA A 42 9.21 3.78 -1.69
N CYS A 43 10.15 3.37 -2.56
CA CYS A 43 9.89 3.32 -4.00
C CYS A 43 8.88 2.22 -4.39
N GLN A 44 8.98 1.04 -3.79
CA GLN A 44 8.08 -0.07 -4.15
C GLN A 44 6.65 0.17 -3.66
N ALA A 45 6.47 0.86 -2.53
CA ALA A 45 5.14 1.20 -2.04
C ALA A 45 4.41 2.16 -3.02
N GLU A 46 5.11 3.17 -3.55
CA GLU A 46 4.54 4.07 -4.57
C GLU A 46 4.17 3.33 -5.86
N HIS A 47 5.03 2.46 -6.37
CA HIS A 47 4.75 1.68 -7.59
C HIS A 47 3.58 0.72 -7.40
N LEU A 48 3.54 0.00 -6.28
CA LEU A 48 2.45 -0.93 -6.01
C LEU A 48 1.13 -0.20 -5.72
N ALA A 49 1.17 1.00 -5.15
CA ALA A 49 -0.03 1.84 -5.03
C ALA A 49 -0.60 2.20 -6.41
N ALA A 50 0.25 2.60 -7.36
CA ALA A 50 -0.17 2.86 -8.74
C ALA A 50 -0.77 1.61 -9.41
N ASP A 51 -0.12 0.44 -9.26
CA ASP A 51 -0.63 -0.83 -9.79
C ASP A 51 -1.99 -1.22 -9.17
N VAL A 52 -2.22 -0.91 -7.88
CA VAL A 52 -3.51 -1.12 -7.21
C VAL A 52 -4.57 -0.16 -7.77
N LEU A 53 -4.23 1.12 -7.97
CA LEU A 53 -5.14 2.12 -8.53
C LEU A 53 -5.54 1.79 -9.99
N ASP A 54 -4.66 1.18 -10.77
CA ASP A 54 -4.96 0.72 -12.14
C ASP A 54 -6.03 -0.38 -12.19
N LEU A 55 -6.34 -1.02 -11.06
CA LEU A 55 -7.44 -1.98 -10.94
C LEU A 55 -8.82 -1.31 -10.76
N LEU A 56 -8.87 0.02 -10.57
CA LEU A 56 -10.10 0.77 -10.40
C LEU A 56 -10.80 1.00 -11.74
N PRO A 57 -12.13 0.78 -11.83
CA PRO A 57 -12.86 0.93 -13.09
C PRO A 57 -12.98 2.38 -13.57
N HIS A 58 -12.82 3.38 -12.70
CA HIS A 58 -13.07 4.80 -12.98
C HIS A 58 -11.90 5.72 -12.55
N GLY A 59 -10.70 5.17 -12.38
CA GLY A 59 -9.54 5.91 -11.88
C GLY A 59 -9.57 6.14 -10.36
N PRO A 60 -8.52 6.76 -9.81
CA PRO A 60 -8.43 7.06 -8.38
C PRO A 60 -9.54 8.03 -7.93
N THR A 61 -10.07 7.81 -6.73
CA THR A 61 -10.91 8.80 -6.06
C THR A 61 -10.01 9.80 -5.32
N ASP A 62 -10.45 11.06 -5.23
CA ASP A 62 -9.78 12.16 -4.48
C ASP A 62 -9.86 11.94 -2.96
N ASP A 63 -9.70 10.70 -2.49
CA ASP A 63 -9.75 10.37 -1.08
C ASP A 63 -8.53 10.96 -0.35
N VAL A 64 -8.78 11.45 0.86
CA VAL A 64 -7.76 12.05 1.71
C VAL A 64 -6.77 10.97 2.11
N LEU A 65 -5.51 11.13 1.69
CA LEU A 65 -4.43 10.23 2.08
C LEU A 65 -4.33 10.18 3.61
N PRO A 66 -4.27 8.97 4.22
CA PRO A 66 -4.08 8.86 5.65
C PRO A 66 -2.74 9.47 6.04
N GLU A 67 -2.74 10.27 7.11
CA GLU A 67 -1.50 10.82 7.65
C GLU A 67 -0.59 9.68 8.12
N GLY A 68 0.64 9.66 7.63
CA GLY A 68 1.67 8.71 8.07
C GLY A 68 1.93 8.83 9.58
N ARG A 69 1.89 7.68 10.28
CA ARG A 69 2.04 7.59 11.74
C ARG A 69 3.36 6.91 12.14
N GLY A 70 4.30 6.82 11.20
CA GLY A 70 5.56 6.12 11.34
C GLY A 70 5.53 4.73 10.70
N LEU A 71 6.71 4.26 10.28
CA LEU A 71 6.88 3.08 9.42
C LEU A 71 6.11 1.83 9.91
N ALA A 72 6.25 1.48 11.19
CA ALA A 72 5.57 0.30 11.75
C ALA A 72 4.04 0.42 11.70
N SER A 73 3.50 1.60 12.00
CA SER A 73 2.05 1.83 11.98
C SER A 73 1.51 1.79 10.55
N SER A 74 2.23 2.39 9.60
CA SER A 74 1.83 2.43 8.20
C SER A 74 1.95 1.05 7.54
N ALA A 75 2.96 0.25 7.91
CA ALA A 75 3.07 -1.14 7.47
C ALA A 75 1.91 -2.01 7.97
N ASN A 76 1.50 -1.83 9.23
CA ASN A 76 0.33 -2.53 9.78
C ASN A 76 -0.97 -2.11 9.08
N ALA A 77 -1.19 -0.81 8.85
CA ALA A 77 -2.36 -0.33 8.13
C ALA A 77 -2.43 -0.89 6.70
N ALA A 78 -1.30 -0.91 5.98
CA ALA A 78 -1.24 -1.50 4.63
C ALA A 78 -1.49 -3.01 4.65
N ARG A 79 -1.06 -3.73 5.70
CA ARG A 79 -1.34 -5.15 5.88
C ARG A 79 -2.81 -5.43 6.21
N GLU A 80 -3.44 -4.60 7.04
CA GLU A 80 -4.87 -4.69 7.32
C GLU A 80 -5.69 -4.48 6.03
N ALA A 81 -5.39 -3.42 5.28
CA ALA A 81 -6.04 -3.13 4.00
C ALA A 81 -5.80 -4.24 2.95
N PHE A 82 -4.61 -4.85 2.95
CA PHE A 82 -4.30 -5.98 2.05
C PHE A 82 -5.11 -7.24 2.37
N HIS A 83 -5.44 -7.46 3.65
CA HIS A 83 -6.23 -8.60 4.09
C HIS A 83 -7.74 -8.32 4.14
N GLU A 84 -8.15 -7.07 3.93
CA GLU A 84 -9.56 -6.72 3.88
C GLU A 84 -10.24 -7.46 2.71
N PRO A 85 -11.38 -8.14 2.97
CA PRO A 85 -12.01 -8.98 1.95
C PRO A 85 -12.68 -8.13 0.88
N ALA A 86 -11.91 -7.71 -0.13
CA ALA A 86 -12.50 -7.32 -1.40
C ALA A 86 -13.16 -8.56 -2.03
N ALA A 87 -14.42 -8.44 -2.46
CA ALA A 87 -15.21 -9.54 -3.05
C ALA A 87 -14.57 -10.28 -4.26
N ARG A 88 -13.39 -9.83 -4.70
CA ARG A 88 -12.51 -10.49 -5.67
C ARG A 88 -11.05 -10.32 -5.23
N PRO A 89 -10.24 -11.39 -5.30
CA PRO A 89 -8.82 -11.32 -4.96
C PRO A 89 -8.05 -10.41 -5.92
N LEU A 90 -6.91 -9.90 -5.45
CA LEU A 90 -5.92 -9.23 -6.30
C LEU A 90 -5.29 -10.21 -7.29
N PRO A 91 -4.74 -9.73 -8.42
CA PRO A 91 -3.89 -10.54 -9.28
C PRO A 91 -2.74 -11.17 -8.47
N GLN A 92 -2.45 -12.45 -8.71
CA GLN A 92 -1.50 -13.22 -7.88
C GLN A 92 -0.11 -12.58 -7.80
N SER A 93 0.39 -12.02 -8.90
CA SER A 93 1.67 -11.32 -8.94
C SER A 93 1.67 -10.08 -8.04
N LEU A 94 0.59 -9.29 -8.07
CA LEU A 94 0.44 -8.11 -7.24
C LEU A 94 0.34 -8.49 -5.76
N ALA A 95 -0.43 -9.52 -5.43
CA ALA A 95 -0.54 -10.03 -4.07
C ALA A 95 0.81 -10.52 -3.52
N ALA A 96 1.63 -11.19 -4.35
CA ALA A 96 2.95 -11.64 -3.96
C ALA A 96 3.91 -10.46 -3.71
N SER A 97 3.92 -9.45 -4.59
CA SER A 97 4.74 -8.25 -4.43
C SER A 97 4.35 -7.46 -3.18
N LEU A 98 3.05 -7.31 -2.91
CA LEU A 98 2.54 -6.66 -1.69
C LEU A 98 2.95 -7.42 -0.44
N GLY A 99 2.78 -8.75 -0.41
CA GLY A 99 3.22 -9.57 0.73
C GLY A 99 4.70 -9.39 1.03
N TRP A 100 5.55 -9.48 -0.01
CA TRP A 100 7.00 -9.27 0.15
C TRP A 100 7.35 -7.86 0.65
N LEU A 101 6.70 -6.82 0.12
CA LEU A 101 6.92 -5.44 0.56
C LEU A 101 6.60 -5.27 2.06
N LEU A 102 5.47 -5.82 2.51
CA LEU A 102 5.04 -5.71 3.90
C LEU A 102 5.99 -6.46 4.84
N ASP A 103 6.47 -7.63 4.45
CA ASP A 103 7.47 -8.37 5.22
C ASP A 103 8.81 -7.61 5.31
N LEU A 104 9.21 -6.95 4.21
CA LEU A 104 10.40 -6.10 4.20
C LEU A 104 10.24 -4.86 5.10
N ALA A 105 9.08 -4.21 5.04
CA ALA A 105 8.77 -3.02 5.83
C ALA A 105 8.76 -3.34 7.34
N GLU A 106 8.19 -4.47 7.73
CA GLU A 106 8.20 -4.96 9.11
C GLU A 106 9.64 -5.23 9.58
N ALA A 107 10.46 -5.90 8.76
CA ALA A 107 11.85 -6.17 9.09
C ALA A 107 12.73 -4.91 9.18
N ALA A 108 12.32 -3.82 8.53
CA ALA A 108 13.00 -2.52 8.58
C ALA A 108 12.51 -1.62 9.73
N ALA A 109 11.36 -1.95 10.33
CA ALA A 109 10.78 -1.24 11.47
C ALA A 109 11.21 -1.78 12.84
N ALA A 110 11.78 -2.99 12.88
CA ALA A 110 12.32 -3.66 14.06
C ALA A 110 13.76 -3.20 14.39
#